data_AF-A0A6J4U328-F1
#
_entry.id   AF-A0A6J4U328-F1
#
_cell.length_a   1.000
_cell.length_b   1.000
_cell.length_c   1.000
_cell.angle_alpha   90.00
_cell.angle_beta   90.00
_cell.angle_gamma   90.00
#
_symmetry.space_group_name_H-M   'P 1'
#
loop_
_entity.id
_entity.type
_entity.pdbx_description
1 polymer ?
#
loop_
_entity_poly.entity_id
_entity_poly.type
_entity_poly.pdbx_seq_one_letter_code
_entity_poly.pdbx_strand_id
1 'polypeptide(L)'
;MTEERREFSVDARADAGTRTFVVDDGTTARTYRLAAAGQQDCLDLHARLSDDFGTRMPRNRVSRAAPAATMRHRPLLTRNISPDILYGYGDPAVLRVAEERAWYMAVTSNDAPDSFPLLRTTDLVDWEPVGFVFPRGAKPAWA
;
A
#
# COMPACT_ATOMS: atom_id res chain seq x y z
N MET A 1 -29.90 8.46 4.52
CA MET A 1 -29.12 9.66 4.20
C MET A 1 -28.48 9.38 2.85
N THR A 2 -29.08 9.88 1.78
CA THR A 2 -28.62 9.67 0.40
C THR A 2 -27.41 10.57 0.20
N GLU A 3 -26.22 9.99 0.06
CA GLU A 3 -25.04 10.76 -0.38
C GLU A 3 -25.31 11.25 -1.81
N GLU A 4 -25.49 12.55 -1.99
CA GLU A 4 -25.46 13.15 -3.32
C GLU A 4 -24.06 12.95 -3.91
N ARG A 5 -24.00 12.16 -4.98
CA ARG A 5 -22.77 11.88 -5.70
C ARG A 5 -22.39 13.14 -6.49
N ARG A 6 -21.40 13.90 -6.00
CA ARG A 6 -20.80 15.00 -6.77
C ARG A 6 -19.95 14.41 -7.90
N GLU A 7 -20.26 14.83 -9.12
CA GLU A 7 -19.50 14.49 -10.31
C GLU A 7 -18.36 15.48 -10.47
N PHE A 8 -17.16 14.99 -10.78
CA PHE A 8 -15.98 15.81 -11.01
C PHE A 8 -15.45 15.53 -12.40
N SER A 9 -14.94 16.58 -13.05
CA SER A 9 -14.07 16.45 -14.21
C SER A 9 -12.66 16.92 -13.87
N VAL A 10 -11.67 16.24 -14.43
CA VAL A 10 -10.26 16.57 -14.24
C VAL A 10 -9.56 16.57 -15.59
N ASP A 11 -8.98 17.72 -15.94
CA ASP A 11 -8.11 17.88 -17.10
C ASP A 11 -6.66 18.02 -16.64
N ALA A 12 -5.85 17.01 -16.92
CA ALA A 12 -4.47 16.93 -16.48
C ALA A 12 -3.51 17.15 -17.65
N ARG A 13 -2.56 18.07 -17.47
CA ARG A 13 -1.49 18.37 -18.43
C ARG A 13 -0.13 18.24 -17.78
N ALA A 14 0.87 17.81 -18.55
CA ALA A 14 2.27 17.78 -18.13
C ALA A 14 3.11 18.62 -19.11
N ASP A 15 3.92 19.53 -18.60
CA ASP A 15 4.85 20.35 -19.37
C ASP A 15 6.13 20.60 -18.57
N ALA A 16 7.29 20.36 -19.21
CA ALA A 16 8.62 20.58 -18.64
C ALA A 16 8.80 20.11 -17.18
N GLY A 17 8.26 18.93 -16.83
CA GLY A 17 8.36 18.34 -15.48
C GLY A 17 7.33 18.86 -14.46
N THR A 18 6.55 19.88 -14.80
CA THR A 18 5.40 20.33 -14.01
C THR A 18 4.13 19.62 -14.48
N ARG A 19 3.26 19.27 -13.53
CA ARG A 19 1.90 18.81 -13.83
C ARG A 19 0.89 19.86 -13.40
N THR A 20 -0.11 20.09 -14.24
CA THR A 20 -1.20 21.02 -13.98
C THR A 20 -2.52 20.24 -14.07
N PHE A 21 -3.40 20.46 -13.11
CA PHE A 21 -4.72 19.84 -13.04
C PHE A 21 -5.77 20.95 -13.01
N VAL A 22 -6.72 20.93 -13.92
CA VAL A 22 -7.94 21.72 -13.81
C VAL A 22 -9.02 20.78 -13.29
N VAL A 23 -9.59 21.10 -12.12
CA VAL A 23 -10.63 20.31 -11.47
C VAL A 23 -11.90 21.13 -11.40
N ASP A 24 -13.01 20.53 -11.85
CA ASP A 24 -14.32 21.18 -11.93
C ASP A 24 -15.39 20.24 -11.35
N ASP A 25 -16.23 20.75 -10.45
CA ASP A 25 -17.36 20.05 -9.82
C ASP A 25 -18.74 20.45 -10.38
N GLY A 26 -18.75 21.15 -11.53
CA GLY A 26 -19.94 21.70 -12.17
C GLY A 26 -20.39 23.04 -11.59
N THR A 27 -19.83 23.48 -10.45
CA THR A 27 -20.10 24.78 -9.84
C THR A 27 -18.86 25.67 -9.83
N THR A 28 -17.69 25.07 -9.54
CA THR A 28 -16.42 25.78 -9.44
C THR A 28 -15.32 25.02 -10.17
N ALA A 29 -14.53 25.73 -10.98
CA ALA A 29 -13.33 25.21 -11.60
C ALA A 29 -12.08 25.82 -10.94
N ARG A 30 -11.08 24.99 -10.61
CA ARG A 30 -9.80 25.42 -10.02
C ARG A 30 -8.61 24.75 -10.69
N THR A 31 -7.52 25.50 -10.79
CA THR A 31 -6.27 25.02 -11.38
C THR A 31 -5.21 24.78 -10.30
N TYR A 32 -4.65 23.58 -10.29
CA TYR A 32 -3.58 23.18 -9.39
C TYR A 32 -2.31 22.91 -10.16
N ARG A 33 -1.20 23.45 -9.66
CA ARG A 33 0.14 23.12 -10.13
C ARG A 33 0.81 22.17 -9.14
N LEU A 34 1.46 21.15 -9.67
CA LEU A 34 2.33 20.21 -8.98
C LEU A 34 3.72 20.32 -9.60
N ALA A 35 4.61 21.05 -8.90
CA ALA A 35 5.94 21.39 -9.42
C ALA A 35 6.92 20.21 -9.41
N ALA A 36 6.77 19.31 -8.43
CA ALA A 36 7.52 18.06 -8.31
C ALA A 36 6.57 16.92 -7.94
N ALA A 37 6.95 15.68 -8.25
CA ALA A 37 6.15 14.48 -7.99
C ALA A 37 6.53 13.79 -6.66
N GLY A 38 7.08 14.53 -5.70
CA GLY A 38 7.44 14.02 -4.40
C GLY A 38 6.20 13.69 -3.56
N GLN A 39 6.39 12.86 -2.53
CA GLN A 39 5.31 12.48 -1.62
C GLN A 39 4.67 13.72 -0.97
N GLN A 40 5.48 14.70 -0.53
CA GLN A 40 4.95 15.90 0.12
C GLN A 40 4.16 16.77 -0.84
N ASP A 41 4.64 16.96 -2.07
CA ASP A 41 3.95 17.74 -3.10
C ASP A 41 2.57 17.14 -3.42
N CYS A 42 2.50 15.80 -3.52
CA CYS A 42 1.25 15.09 -3.71
C CYS A 42 0.31 15.29 -2.51
N LEU A 43 0.81 15.21 -1.26
CA LEU A 43 -0.01 15.44 -0.07
C LEU A 43 -0.54 16.88 -0.02
N ASP A 44 0.26 17.87 -0.42
CA ASP A 44 -0.15 19.28 -0.50
C ASP A 44 -1.24 19.49 -1.57
N LEU A 45 -1.10 18.85 -2.73
CA LEU A 45 -2.16 18.87 -3.76
C LEU A 45 -3.48 18.32 -3.21
N HIS A 46 -3.47 17.15 -2.59
CA HIS A 46 -4.69 16.54 -2.05
C HIS A 46 -5.28 17.34 -0.88
N ALA A 47 -4.45 17.98 -0.05
CA ALA A 47 -4.94 18.86 1.00
C ALA A 47 -5.69 20.07 0.42
N ARG A 48 -5.15 20.72 -0.62
CA ARG A 48 -5.85 21.82 -1.30
C ARG A 48 -7.15 21.36 -1.96
N LEU A 49 -7.17 20.18 -2.58
CA LEU A 49 -8.40 19.61 -3.13
C LEU A 49 -9.44 19.29 -2.04
N SER A 50 -8.98 18.92 -0.84
CA SER A 50 -9.86 18.71 0.32
C SER A 50 -10.47 20.03 0.79
N ASP A 51 -9.66 21.09 0.86
CA ASP A 51 -10.13 22.41 1.30
C ASP A 51 -11.11 23.04 0.29
N ASP A 52 -10.82 22.93 -1.00
CA ASP A 52 -11.60 23.58 -2.06
C ASP A 52 -12.90 22.84 -2.41
N PHE A 53 -12.88 21.50 -2.40
CA PHE A 53 -13.99 20.67 -2.90
C PHE A 53 -14.60 19.75 -1.84
N GLY A 54 -14.08 19.76 -0.61
CA GLY A 54 -14.56 18.86 0.45
C GLY A 54 -14.21 17.39 0.22
N THR A 55 -13.20 17.11 -0.60
CA THR A 55 -12.66 15.75 -0.74
C THR A 55 -11.99 15.28 0.56
N ARG A 56 -11.56 14.02 0.64
CA ARG A 56 -10.96 13.48 1.87
C ARG A 56 -9.57 14.08 2.13
N MET A 57 -9.41 14.78 3.25
CA MET A 57 -8.11 15.25 3.74
C MET A 57 -7.11 14.09 3.91
N PRO A 58 -5.87 14.19 3.37
CA PRO A 58 -4.85 13.19 3.59
C PRO A 58 -4.59 12.97 5.08
N ARG A 59 -4.58 11.71 5.51
CA ARG A 59 -4.46 11.35 6.93
C ARG A 59 -3.18 11.93 7.57
N ASN A 60 -2.10 12.03 6.81
CA ASN A 60 -0.82 12.59 7.26
C ASN A 60 -0.87 14.10 7.54
N ARG A 61 -1.91 14.80 7.05
CA ARG A 61 -2.14 16.23 7.27
C ARG A 61 -3.15 16.50 8.39
N VAL A 62 -3.83 15.45 8.87
CA VAL A 62 -4.69 15.55 10.04
C VAL A 62 -3.85 15.27 11.29
N SER A 63 -3.67 16.30 12.12
CA SER A 63 -3.08 16.10 13.45
C SER A 63 -3.99 15.16 14.24
N ARG A 64 -3.41 14.07 14.74
CA ARG A 64 -4.11 13.12 15.59
C ARG A 64 -3.21 12.82 16.77
N ALA A 65 -3.80 12.79 17.96
CA ALA A 65 -3.11 12.30 19.15
C ALA A 65 -2.49 10.94 18.83
N ALA A 66 -1.21 10.78 19.17
CA ALA A 66 -0.58 9.48 19.07
C ALA A 66 -1.44 8.49 19.87
N PRO A 67 -1.81 7.33 19.29
CA PRO A 67 -2.47 6.30 20.07
C PRO A 67 -1.56 5.97 21.26
N ALA A 68 -2.14 5.83 22.45
CA ALA A 68 -1.44 5.37 23.65
C ALA A 68 -1.17 3.85 23.54
N ALA A 69 -0.48 3.42 22.49
CA ALA A 69 -0.18 2.02 22.26
C ALA A 69 0.89 1.57 23.26
N THR A 70 0.49 0.71 24.19
CA THR A 70 1.37 0.03 25.15
C THR A 70 1.93 -1.29 24.62
N MET A 71 1.61 -1.65 23.37
CA MET A 71 2.09 -2.88 22.75
C MET A 71 3.59 -2.80 22.48
N ARG A 72 4.34 -3.74 23.06
CA ARG A 72 5.75 -3.93 22.77
C ARG A 72 5.90 -4.66 21.45
N HIS A 73 6.05 -3.90 20.38
CA HIS A 73 6.36 -4.47 19.07
C HIS A 73 7.79 -5.05 19.09
N ARG A 74 7.93 -6.30 18.66
CA ARG A 74 9.22 -6.94 18.42
C ARG A 74 9.28 -7.35 16.95
N PRO A 75 10.24 -6.83 16.16
CA PRO A 75 10.42 -7.29 14.79
C PRO A 75 10.93 -8.74 14.81
N LEU A 76 10.33 -9.61 14.00
CA LEU A 76 10.70 -11.03 13.90
C LEU A 76 11.56 -11.31 12.67
N LEU A 77 11.14 -10.78 11.51
CA LEU A 77 11.84 -10.94 10.23
C LEU A 77 12.45 -9.60 9.81
N THR A 78 13.70 -9.38 10.19
CA THR A 78 14.46 -8.15 9.85
C THR A 78 15.41 -8.34 8.67
N ARG A 79 15.57 -9.57 8.20
CA ARG A 79 16.38 -9.97 7.05
C ARG A 79 15.72 -11.13 6.34
N ASN A 80 16.05 -11.32 5.06
CA ASN A 80 15.57 -12.46 4.30
C ASN A 80 16.18 -13.74 4.89
N ILE A 81 15.32 -14.70 5.26
CA ILE A 81 15.72 -15.99 5.84
C ILE A 81 16.08 -17.04 4.78
N SER A 82 15.87 -16.71 3.50
CA SER A 82 16.29 -17.49 2.35
C SER A 82 16.84 -16.55 1.28
N PRO A 83 17.90 -16.94 0.53
CA PRO A 83 18.41 -16.17 -0.60
C PRO A 83 17.39 -16.03 -1.76
N ASP A 84 16.39 -16.90 -1.81
CA ASP A 84 15.36 -16.88 -2.87
C ASP A 84 14.27 -15.83 -2.62
N ILE A 85 14.24 -15.24 -1.41
CA ILE A 85 13.36 -14.12 -1.08
C ILE A 85 14.11 -12.84 -1.41
N LEU A 86 13.66 -12.11 -2.43
CA LEU A 86 14.38 -10.94 -2.96
C LEU A 86 13.95 -9.60 -2.36
N TYR A 87 12.67 -9.45 -2.01
CA TYR A 87 12.06 -8.15 -1.67
C TYR A 87 11.53 -8.06 -0.24
N GLY A 88 11.89 -9.00 0.63
CA GLY A 88 11.44 -9.02 2.02
C GLY A 88 10.00 -9.53 2.19
N TYR A 89 9.29 -8.98 3.18
CA TYR A 89 8.04 -9.52 3.70
C TYR A 89 6.91 -8.48 3.68
N GLY A 90 6.58 -7.98 2.48
CA GLY A 90 5.45 -7.08 2.27
C GLY A 90 4.10 -7.79 2.40
N ASP A 91 3.10 -7.09 2.91
CA ASP A 91 1.70 -7.53 3.03
C ASP A 91 1.49 -8.97 3.54
N PRO A 92 1.97 -9.30 4.76
CA PRO A 92 1.87 -10.66 5.28
C PRO A 92 0.41 -11.07 5.51
N ALA A 93 0.02 -12.21 4.94
CA ALA A 93 -1.24 -12.89 5.19
C ALA A 93 -0.97 -14.19 5.96
N VAL A 94 -1.40 -14.24 7.23
CA VAL A 94 -1.16 -15.38 8.13
C VAL A 94 -2.42 -16.23 8.32
N LEU A 95 -2.30 -17.52 8.09
CA LEU A 95 -3.31 -18.57 8.22
C LEU A 95 -2.87 -19.57 9.30
N ARG A 96 -3.80 -20.06 10.12
CA ARG A 96 -3.56 -21.23 10.97
C ARG A 96 -4.11 -22.50 10.31
N VAL A 97 -3.29 -23.54 10.21
CA VAL A 97 -3.69 -24.88 9.77
C VAL A 97 -3.78 -25.76 11.02
N ALA A 98 -5.02 -26.05 11.45
CA ALA A 98 -5.28 -26.62 12.77
C ALA A 98 -4.77 -28.06 12.90
N GLU A 99 -4.93 -28.85 11.84
CA GLU A 99 -4.52 -30.24 11.72
C GLU A 99 -3.02 -30.40 11.90
N GLU A 100 -2.25 -29.44 11.39
CA GLU A 100 -0.78 -29.42 11.50
C GLU A 100 -0.27 -28.70 12.75
N ARG A 101 -1.18 -28.08 13.53
CA ARG A 101 -0.83 -27.20 14.65
C ARG A 101 0.21 -26.14 14.25
N ALA A 102 0.11 -25.64 13.03
CA ALA A 102 1.07 -24.71 12.45
C ALA A 102 0.36 -23.48 11.88
N TRP A 103 1.14 -22.44 11.62
CA TRP A 103 0.72 -21.26 10.89
C TRP A 103 1.56 -21.14 9.62
N TYR A 104 0.91 -20.65 8.58
CA TYR A 104 1.51 -20.34 7.31
C TYR A 104 1.35 -18.87 7.01
N MET A 105 2.38 -18.26 6.44
CA MET A 105 2.38 -16.88 5.99
C MET A 105 2.72 -16.82 4.51
N ALA A 106 1.84 -16.19 3.74
CA ALA A 106 2.15 -15.73 2.39
C ALA A 106 2.53 -14.25 2.42
N VAL A 107 3.52 -13.86 1.62
CA VAL A 107 3.97 -12.46 1.52
C VAL A 107 4.03 -12.03 0.05
N THR A 108 3.82 -10.74 -0.22
CA THR A 108 3.94 -10.17 -1.57
C THR A 108 5.39 -10.28 -2.07
N SER A 109 5.56 -10.69 -3.34
CA SER A 109 6.87 -10.94 -3.94
C SER A 109 7.30 -9.92 -5.00
N ASN A 110 6.47 -8.90 -5.27
CA ASN A 110 6.63 -8.03 -6.45
C ASN A 110 6.88 -8.88 -7.71
N ASP A 111 7.86 -8.49 -8.53
CA ASP A 111 8.24 -9.15 -9.78
C ASP A 111 9.26 -10.29 -9.61
N ALA A 112 9.43 -10.84 -8.39
CA ALA A 112 10.37 -11.95 -8.17
C ALA A 112 10.01 -13.15 -9.08
N PRO A 113 11.01 -13.90 -9.61
CA PRO A 113 10.75 -15.08 -10.42
C PRO A 113 9.93 -16.14 -9.69
N ASP A 114 10.23 -16.32 -8.40
CA ASP A 114 9.52 -17.17 -7.47
C ASP A 114 8.51 -16.32 -6.70
N SER A 115 7.22 -16.59 -6.90
CA SER A 115 6.14 -15.70 -6.48
C SER A 115 5.46 -16.15 -5.18
N PHE A 116 5.21 -15.15 -4.34
CA PHE A 116 4.59 -15.28 -3.02
C PHE A 116 5.28 -16.30 -2.11
N PRO A 117 6.40 -15.94 -1.44
CA PRO A 117 7.04 -16.81 -0.47
C PRO A 117 6.06 -17.31 0.58
N LEU A 118 6.17 -18.59 0.89
CA LEU A 118 5.44 -19.28 1.94
C LEU A 118 6.38 -19.58 3.09
N LEU A 119 6.00 -19.14 4.28
CA LEU A 119 6.71 -19.42 5.52
C LEU A 119 5.80 -20.21 6.46
N ARG A 120 6.39 -21.05 7.28
CA ARG A 120 5.71 -21.85 8.31
C ARG A 120 6.26 -21.52 9.69
N THR A 121 5.43 -21.66 10.71
CA THR A 121 5.84 -21.57 12.12
C THR A 121 4.90 -22.40 12.99
N THR A 122 5.36 -22.78 14.19
CA THR A 122 4.54 -23.42 15.23
C THR A 122 4.35 -22.56 16.48
N ASP A 123 4.94 -21.37 16.52
CA ASP A 123 4.92 -20.49 17.70
C ASP A 123 4.74 -18.99 17.38
N LEU A 124 4.60 -18.65 16.09
CA LEU A 124 4.48 -17.28 15.58
C LEU A 124 5.75 -16.43 15.80
N VAL A 125 6.86 -17.05 16.20
CA VAL A 125 8.14 -16.39 16.46
C VAL A 125 9.18 -16.87 15.46
N ASP A 126 9.40 -18.17 15.40
CA ASP A 126 10.41 -18.79 14.56
C ASP A 126 9.77 -19.27 13.26
N TRP A 127 10.19 -18.64 12.17
CA TRP A 127 9.63 -18.87 10.83
C TRP A 127 10.65 -19.59 9.95
N GLU A 128 10.17 -20.58 9.22
CA GLU A 128 10.95 -21.34 8.23
C GLU A 128 10.37 -21.13 6.82
N PRO A 129 11.21 -20.98 5.78
CA PRO A 129 10.71 -20.97 4.41
C PRO A 129 10.27 -22.38 4.01
N VAL A 130 9.07 -22.50 3.43
CA VAL A 130 8.53 -23.79 2.97
C VAL A 130 8.26 -23.84 1.47
N GLY A 131 8.40 -22.71 0.78
CA GLY A 131 8.32 -22.66 -0.68
C GLY A 131 7.73 -21.35 -1.18
N PHE A 132 7.07 -21.43 -2.33
CA PHE A 132 6.43 -20.32 -3.02
C PHE A 132 5.08 -20.78 -3.54
N VAL A 133 4.07 -19.90 -3.55
CA VAL A 133 2.76 -20.23 -4.16
C VAL A 133 2.95 -20.58 -5.63
N PHE A 134 3.76 -19.80 -6.33
CA PHE A 134 4.17 -20.09 -7.71
C PHE A 134 5.69 -20.11 -7.81
N PRO A 135 6.32 -21.30 -7.76
CA PRO A 135 7.73 -21.43 -8.10
C PRO A 135 8.03 -20.88 -9.49
N ARG A 136 9.29 -20.55 -9.76
CA ARG A 136 9.72 -20.02 -11.05
C ARG A 136 9.20 -20.85 -12.22
N GLY A 137 8.56 -20.17 -13.17
CA GLY A 137 7.98 -20.80 -14.37
C GLY A 137 6.62 -21.46 -14.15
N ALA A 138 6.08 -21.44 -12.93
CA ALA A 138 4.76 -21.97 -12.60
C ALA A 138 3.68 -20.89 -12.40
N LYS A 139 4.01 -19.61 -12.66
CA LYS A 139 3.01 -18.54 -12.63
C LYS A 139 1.95 -18.80 -13.71
N PRO A 140 0.66 -18.69 -13.38
CA PRO A 140 -0.39 -18.88 -14.36
C PRO A 140 -0.41 -17.73 -15.36
N ALA A 141 -0.92 -17.97 -16.57
CA ALA A 141 -0.92 -16.97 -17.66
C ALA A 141 -1.75 -15.70 -17.38
N TRP A 142 -2.61 -15.74 -16.36
CA TRP A 142 -3.43 -14.60 -15.94
C TRP A 142 -2.80 -13.76 -14.82
N ALA A 143 -1.69 -14.23 -14.23
CA ALA A 143 -0.99 -13.53 -13.14
C ALA A 143 -0.06 -12.44 -13.66
#